data_AF-A0A6V6YMM4-F1
#
_entry.id   AF-A0A6V6YMM4-F1
#
_cell.length_a   1.000
_cell.length_b   1.000
_cell.length_c   1.000
_cell.angle_alpha   90.00
_cell.angle_beta   90.00
_cell.angle_gamma   90.00
#
_symmetry.space_group_name_H-M   'P 1'
#
loop_
_entity.id
_entity.type
_entity.pdbx_description
1 polymer ?
#
loop_
_entity_poly.entity_id
_entity_poly.type
_entity_poly.pdbx_seq_one_letter_code
_entity_poly.pdbx_strand_id
1 'polypeptide(L)' 'MLSTILTGIFQIVIGLKMYVHEPHDKNLQTYFASVLLFFVSLIIICKMGLYDLLNYILFGIPPVIAIYLSLIIYEKAYQ' A
#
# COMPACT_ATOMS: atom_id res chain seq x y z
N MET A 1 9.55 -13.15 4.31
CA MET A 1 9.32 -12.96 2.85
C MET A 1 7.91 -13.38 2.43
N LEU A 2 7.48 -14.63 2.65
CA LEU A 2 6.13 -15.08 2.26
C LEU A 2 5.01 -14.20 2.85
N SER A 3 5.09 -13.88 4.15
CA SER A 3 4.12 -12.99 4.82
C SER A 3 4.06 -11.59 4.18
N THR A 4 5.20 -11.02 3.79
CA THR A 4 5.28 -9.71 3.10
C THR A 4 4.59 -9.76 1.73
N ILE A 5 4.83 -10.82 0.96
CA ILE A 5 4.21 -11.03 -0.36
C ILE A 5 2.69 -11.19 -0.20
N LEU A 6 2.24 -12.02 0.73
CA LEU A 6 0.82 -12.22 1.01
C LEU A 6 0.14 -10.92 1.47
N THR A 7 0.80 -10.16 2.34
CA THR A 7 0.29 -8.85 2.81
C THR A 7 0.13 -7.88 1.65
N GLY A 8 1.12 -7.78 0.76
CA GLY A 8 1.03 -6.94 -0.44
C GLY A 8 -0.10 -7.36 -1.38
N ILE A 9 -0.30 -8.67 -1.60
CA ILE A 9 -1.40 -9.19 -2.42
C ILE A 9 -2.75 -8.82 -1.79
N PHE A 10 -2.92 -9.04 -0.48
CA PHE A 10 -4.16 -8.68 0.21
C PHE A 10 -4.43 -7.18 0.16
N GLN A 11 -3.41 -6.35 0.38
CA GLN A 11 -3.50 -4.90 0.28
C GLN A 11 -4.00 -4.43 -1.09
N ILE A 12 -3.48 -5.02 -2.17
CA ILE A 12 -3.89 -4.66 -3.53
C ILE A 12 -5.32 -5.13 -3.82
N VAL A 13 -5.65 -6.39 -3.50
CA VAL A 13 -6.97 -6.97 -3.79
C VAL A 13 -8.07 -6.24 -3.00
N ILE A 14 -7.86 -6.02 -1.70
CA ILE A 14 -8.84 -5.35 -0.83
C ILE A 14 -8.95 -3.88 -1.21
N GLY A 15 -7.82 -3.19 -1.34
CA GLY A 15 -7.79 -1.78 -1.73
C GLY A 15 -8.46 -1.51 -3.07
N LEU A 16 -8.19 -2.33 -4.08
CA LEU A 16 -8.81 -2.20 -5.40
C LEU A 16 -10.32 -2.46 -5.35
N LYS A 17 -10.77 -3.50 -4.62
CA LYS A 17 -12.19 -3.79 -4.45
C LYS A 17 -12.93 -2.61 -3.82
N MET A 18 -12.37 -2.02 -2.75
CA MET A 18 -12.96 -0.86 -2.10
C MET A 18 -12.96 0.37 -3.02
N TYR A 19 -11.90 0.56 -3.82
CA TYR A 19 -11.79 1.69 -4.75
C TYR A 19 -12.82 1.64 -5.86
N VAL A 20 -13.10 0.47 -6.41
CA VAL A 20 -14.14 0.28 -7.42
C VAL A 20 -15.53 0.52 -6.84
N HIS A 21 -15.76 0.16 -5.57
CA HIS A 21 -17.04 0.36 -4.91
C HIS A 21 -17.30 1.82 -4.55
N GLU A 22 -16.28 2.52 -4.05
CA GLU A 22 -16.36 3.90 -3.57
C GLU A 22 -15.25 4.79 -4.16
N PRO A 23 -15.28 5.04 -5.49
CA PRO A 23 -14.19 5.73 -6.18
C PRO A 23 -14.02 7.19 -5.78
N HIS A 24 -15.04 7.80 -5.15
CA HIS A 24 -15.02 9.20 -4.71
C HIS A 24 -14.53 9.38 -3.26
N ASP A 25 -14.23 8.29 -2.55
CA ASP A 25 -13.70 8.35 -1.19
C ASP A 25 -12.25 8.88 -1.22
N LYS A 26 -12.02 10.02 -0.57
CA LYS A 26 -10.72 10.69 -0.54
C LYS A 26 -9.67 9.90 0.24
N ASN A 27 -10.06 9.19 1.30
CA ASN A 27 -9.14 8.37 2.09
C ASN A 27 -8.66 7.19 1.24
N LEU A 28 -9.56 6.63 0.46
CA LEU A 28 -9.30 5.50 -0.43
C LEU A 28 -8.51 5.87 -1.68
N GLN A 29 -8.77 7.04 -2.26
CA GLN A 29 -7.91 7.64 -3.28
C GLN A 29 -6.49 7.88 -2.76
N THR A 30 -6.37 8.43 -1.55
CA THR A 30 -5.06 8.67 -0.90
C THR A 30 -4.32 7.36 -0.64
N TYR A 31 -5.02 6.32 -0.20
CA TYR A 31 -4.46 4.98 -0.04
C TYR A 31 -3.92 4.46 -1.38
N PHE A 32 -4.73 4.51 -2.44
CA PHE A 32 -4.34 3.99 -3.74
C PHE A 32 -3.16 4.77 -4.35
N ALA A 33 -3.16 6.10 -4.21
CA ALA A 33 -2.05 6.95 -4.60
C ALA A 33 -0.76 6.61 -3.84
N SER A 34 -0.85 6.31 -2.54
CA SER A 34 0.30 5.91 -1.72
C SER A 34 0.87 4.56 -2.15
N VAL A 35 0.02 3.59 -2.48
CA VAL A 35 0.43 2.28 -3.03
C VAL A 35 1.14 2.48 -4.38
N LEU A 36 0.57 3.26 -5.29
CA LEU A 36 1.19 3.57 -6.58
C LEU A 36 2.55 4.26 -6.41
N LEU A 37 2.63 5.26 -5.53
CA LEU A 37 3.85 6.00 -5.25
C LEU A 37 4.94 5.09 -4.68
N PHE A 38 4.57 4.15 -3.80
CA PHE A 38 5.50 3.13 -3.29
C PHE A 38 6.09 2.29 -4.42
N PHE A 39 5.27 1.74 -5.32
CA PHE A 39 5.76 0.92 -6.44
C PHE A 39 6.61 1.73 -7.43
N VAL A 40 6.22 2.97 -7.75
CA VAL A 40 7.03 3.86 -8.62
C VAL A 40 8.38 4.17 -7.98
N SER A 41 8.39 4.51 -6.69
CA SER A 41 9.62 4.78 -5.93
C SER A 41 10.53 3.55 -5.89
N LEU A 42 9.94 2.36 -5.70
CA LEU A 42 10.66 1.10 -5.72
C LEU A 42 11.41 0.87 -7.04
N ILE A 43 10.74 1.13 -8.18
CA ILE A 43 11.35 1.01 -9.51
C ILE A 43 12.52 1.99 -9.67
N ILE A 44 12.35 3.24 -9.23
CA ILE A 44 13.41 4.27 -9.31
C ILE A 44 14.62 3.86 -8.48
N ILE A 45 14.41 3.48 -7.22
CA ILE A 45 15.47 3.07 -6.29
C ILE A 45 16.22 1.85 -6.82
N CYS A 46 15.49 0.88 -7.38
CA CYS A 46 16.08 -0.31 -8.00
C CYS A 46 16.96 0.05 -9.20
N LYS A 47 16.53 1.02 -10.04
CA LYS A 47 17.33 1.52 -11.17
C LYS A 47 18.56 2.30 -10.74
N MET A 48 18.50 2.99 -9.60
CA MET A 48 19.63 3.75 -9.04
C MET A 48 20.66 2.88 -8.30
N GLY A 49 20.39 1.58 -8.11
CA GLY A 49 21.30 0.68 -7.40
C GLY A 49 21.42 0.97 -5.90
N LEU A 50 20.43 1.64 -5.31
CA LEU A 50 20.41 2.02 -3.89
C LEU A 50 19.89 0.86 -3.01
N TYR A 51 20.64 -0.25 -2.98
CA TYR A 51 20.19 -1.50 -2.36
C TYR A 51 19.94 -1.43 -0.84
N ASP A 52 20.71 -0.62 -0.11
CA ASP A 52 20.48 -0.42 1.33
C ASP A 52 19.15 0.30 1.60
N LEU A 53 18.90 1.38 0.85
CA LEU A 53 17.65 2.13 0.91
C LEU A 53 16.45 1.27 0.47
N LEU A 54 16.65 0.41 -0.55
CA LEU A 54 15.66 -0.52 -1.04
C LEU A 54 15.16 -1.46 0.06
N ASN A 55 16.08 -2.02 0.86
CA ASN A 55 15.73 -2.90 1.97
C ASN A 55 14.90 -2.16 3.03
N TYR A 56 15.32 -0.98 3.46
CA TYR A 56 14.55 -0.20 4.44
C TYR A 56 13.13 0.11 3.97
N ILE A 57 12.98 0.51 2.72
CA ILE A 57 11.68 0.87 2.15
C ILE A 57 10.80 -0.36 1.97
N LEU A 58 11.36 -1.48 1.51
CA LEU A 58 10.62 -2.73 1.27
C LEU A 58 10.09 -3.35 2.57
N PHE A 59 10.80 -3.17 3.70
CA PHE A 59 10.36 -3.68 4.99
C PHE A 59 9.55 -2.68 5.82
N GLY A 60 9.81 -1.38 5.70
CA GLY A 60 9.19 -0.35 6.52
C GLY A 60 7.87 0.20 5.97
N ILE A 61 7.79 0.46 4.66
CA ILE A 61 6.64 1.15 4.07
C ILE A 61 5.40 0.25 3.92
N PRO A 62 5.49 -1.03 3.50
CA PRO A 62 4.30 -1.86 3.32
C PRO A 62 3.45 -2.05 4.60
N PRO A 63 4.04 -2.27 5.80
CA PRO A 63 3.26 -2.32 7.04
C PRO A 63 2.52 -1.01 7.35
N VAL A 64 3.15 0.15 7.11
CA VAL A 64 2.51 1.47 7.34
C VAL A 64 1.28 1.64 6.44
N ILE A 65 1.42 1.29 5.15
CA ILE A 65 0.31 1.30 4.20
C ILE A 65 -0.79 0.30 4.62
N ALA A 66 -0.43 -0.85 5.21
CA ALA A 66 -1.38 -1.87 5.65
C ALA A 66 -2.20 -1.40 6.85
N ILE A 67 -1.54 -0.72 7.79
CA ILE A 67 -2.20 -0.10 8.95
C ILE A 67 -3.18 0.96 8.45
N TYR A 68 -2.78 1.81 7.50
CA TYR A 68 -3.67 2.82 6.94
C TYR A 68 -4.91 2.20 6.27
N LEU A 69 -4.75 1.14 5.46
CA LEU A 69 -5.89 0.41 4.91
C LEU A 69 -6.81 -0.16 6.00
N SER A 70 -6.23 -0.71 7.06
CA SER A 70 -6.98 -1.29 8.17
C SER A 70 -7.82 -0.24 8.90
N LEU A 71 -7.30 0.98 9.05
CA LEU A 71 -8.03 2.11 9.60
C LEU A 71 -9.22 2.50 8.71
N ILE A 72 -9.02 2.60 7.39
CA ILE A 72 -10.11 2.88 6.44
C ILE A 72 -11.21 1.81 6.52
N ILE A 73 -10.83 0.53 6.58
CA ILE A 73 -11.77 -0.58 6.71
C ILE A 73 -12.54 -0.48 8.03
N TYR A 74 -11.85 -0.18 9.12
CA TYR A 74 -12.47 -0.04 10.44
C TYR A 74 -13.48 1.12 10.47
N GLU A 75 -13.10 2.29 9.94
CA GLU A 75 -14.00 3.44 9.82
C GLU A 75 -15.26 3.07 9.04
N LYS A 76 -15.12 2.42 7.88
CA LYS A 76 -16.26 2.00 7.04
C LYS A 76 -17.11 0.87 7.61
N ALA A 77 -16.56 0.06 8.51
CA ALA A 77 -17.29 -1.05 9.11
C ALA A 77 -18.10 -0.63 10.35
N TYR A 78 -17.70 0.46 11.01
CA TYR A 78 -18.27 0.90 12.28
C TYR A 78 -18.92 2.30 12.25
N GLN A 79 -18.79 3.04 11.14
CA GLN A 79 -19.57 4.25 10.85
C GLN A 79 -20.55 4.00 9.70
#